data_AF-A0A137STN8-F1
#
_entry.id   AF-A0A137STN8-F1
#
_cell.length_a   1.000
_cell.length_b   1.000
_cell.length_c   1.000
_cell.angle_alpha   90.00
_cell.angle_beta   90.00
_cell.angle_gamma   90.00
#
_symmetry.space_group_name_H-M   'P 1'
#
loop_
_entity.id
_entity.type
_entity.pdbx_description
1 polymer ?
#
loop_
_entity_poly.entity_id
_entity_poly.type
_entity_poly.pdbx_seq_one_letter_code
_entity_poly.pdbx_strand_id
1 'polypeptide(L)'
;MKKLIWYILAACIWAIVFPVTAITAWAFMISGPLVVVAIILKAILIVLGIDATWIRTSSFSFGTFPDLIIALSLGLVLAILGFLLWKLTKKIYRWLDSLNPSN
;
A
#
# COMPACT_ATOMS: atom_id res chain seq x y z
N MET A 1 -5.90 19.41 -33.77
CA MET A 1 -6.61 19.72 -32.51
C MET A 1 -6.92 18.49 -31.66
N LYS A 2 -7.51 17.41 -32.21
CA LYS A 2 -7.88 16.20 -31.42
C LYS A 2 -6.73 15.56 -30.62
N LYS A 3 -5.51 15.49 -31.19
CA LYS A 3 -4.30 15.00 -30.49
C LYS A 3 -3.94 15.83 -29.25
N LEU A 4 -4.03 17.16 -29.35
CA LEU A 4 -3.69 18.07 -28.25
C LEU A 4 -4.65 17.88 -27.05
N ILE A 5 -5.95 17.77 -27.34
CA ILE A 5 -6.99 17.50 -26.33
C ILE A 5 -6.75 16.16 -25.64
N TRP A 6 -6.35 15.13 -26.41
CA TRP A 6 -6.01 13.83 -25.85
C TRP A 6 -4.79 13.88 -24.92
N TYR A 7 -3.73 14.59 -25.31
CA TYR A 7 -2.55 14.76 -24.45
C TYR A 7 -2.86 15.52 -23.15
N ILE A 8 -3.71 16.55 -23.21
CA ILE A 8 -4.15 17.29 -22.02
C ILE A 8 -4.97 16.38 -21.09
N LEU A 9 -5.88 15.59 -21.66
CA LEU A 9 -6.68 14.63 -20.89
C LEU A 9 -5.80 13.54 -20.24
N ALA A 10 -4.85 13.00 -21.00
CA ALA A 10 -3.87 12.02 -20.52
C ALA A 10 -3.04 12.57 -19.37
N ALA A 11 -2.51 13.79 -19.52
CA ALA A 11 -1.72 14.46 -18.49
C ALA A 11 -2.53 14.69 -17.21
N CYS A 12 -3.79 15.10 -17.34
CA CYS A 12 -4.67 15.33 -16.19
C CYS A 12 -4.97 14.02 -15.42
N ILE A 13 -5.24 12.93 -16.13
CA ILE A 13 -5.45 11.61 -15.52
C ILE A 13 -4.18 11.12 -14.83
N TRP A 14 -3.03 11.21 -15.50
CA TRP A 14 -1.75 10.79 -14.93
C TRP A 14 -1.32 11.64 -13.73
N ALA A 15 -1.63 12.94 -13.73
CA ALA A 15 -1.34 13.83 -12.60
C ALA A 15 -2.06 13.41 -11.30
N ILE A 16 -3.18 12.69 -11.39
CA ILE A 16 -3.91 12.16 -10.24
C ILE A 16 -3.45 10.74 -9.91
N VAL A 17 -3.31 9.89 -10.92
CA VAL A 17 -2.94 8.47 -10.72
C VAL A 17 -1.54 8.36 -10.14
N PHE A 18 -0.57 9.12 -10.67
CA PHE A 18 0.84 9.01 -10.30
C PHE A 18 1.11 9.28 -8.81
N PRO A 19 0.66 10.39 -8.19
CA PRO A 19 0.88 10.64 -6.77
C PRO A 19 0.18 9.61 -5.89
N VAL A 20 -1.04 9.17 -6.24
CA VAL A 20 -1.76 8.13 -5.47
C VAL A 20 -1.01 6.80 -5.52
N THR A 21 -0.53 6.40 -6.69
CA THR A 21 0.30 5.18 -6.83
C THR A 21 1.65 5.30 -6.13
N ALA A 22 2.25 6.49 -6.12
CA ALA A 22 3.53 6.73 -5.46
C ALA A 22 3.40 6.67 -3.94
N ILE A 23 2.39 7.33 -3.36
CA ILE A 23 2.13 7.32 -1.91
C ILE A 23 1.79 5.91 -1.44
N THR A 24 0.96 5.18 -2.18
CA THR A 24 0.62 3.79 -1.83
C THR A 24 1.85 2.90 -1.91
N ALA A 25 2.65 2.97 -2.98
CA ALA A 25 3.88 2.20 -3.10
C ALA A 25 4.87 2.51 -1.96
N TRP A 26 5.07 3.79 -1.64
CA TRP A 26 5.90 4.21 -0.51
C TRP A 26 5.37 3.69 0.84
N ALA A 27 4.06 3.78 1.06
CA ALA A 27 3.43 3.26 2.27
C ALA A 27 3.63 1.74 2.41
N PHE A 28 3.53 0.97 1.32
CA PHE A 28 3.82 -0.46 1.33
C PHE A 28 5.31 -0.78 1.56
N MET A 29 6.20 -0.07 0.87
CA MET A 29 7.65 -0.26 1.00
C MET A 29 8.17 0.09 2.38
N ILE A 30 7.56 1.04 3.09
CA ILE A 30 7.95 1.39 4.46
C ILE A 30 7.26 0.46 5.46
N SER A 31 5.94 0.29 5.36
CA SER A 31 5.18 -0.45 6.39
C SER A 31 5.55 -1.93 6.47
N GLY A 32 5.81 -2.59 5.34
CA GLY A 32 6.21 -4.00 5.33
C GLY A 32 7.46 -4.27 6.15
N PRO A 33 8.61 -3.65 5.82
CA PRO A 33 9.84 -3.76 6.59
C PRO A 33 9.70 -3.27 8.03
N LEU A 34 8.98 -2.17 8.28
CA LEU A 34 8.81 -1.65 9.64
C LEU A 34 8.10 -2.66 10.55
N VAL A 35 7.07 -3.34 10.04
CA VAL A 35 6.33 -4.37 10.78
C VAL A 35 7.22 -5.57 11.09
N VAL A 36 8.02 -6.02 10.13
CA VAL A 36 8.97 -7.13 10.35
C VAL A 36 10.01 -6.75 11.41
N VAL A 37 10.58 -5.55 11.32
CA VAL A 37 11.53 -5.02 12.30
C VAL A 37 10.90 -4.90 13.69
N ALA A 38 9.67 -4.39 13.79
CA ALA A 38 8.96 -4.27 15.05
C ALA A 38 8.65 -5.64 15.70
N ILE A 39 8.28 -6.65 14.90
CA ILE A 39 8.05 -8.01 15.38
C ILE A 39 9.36 -8.62 15.91
N ILE A 40 10.47 -8.46 15.19
CA ILE A 40 11.79 -8.95 15.61
C ILE A 40 12.23 -8.29 16.92
N LEU A 41 12.12 -6.96 17.01
CA LEU A 41 12.43 -6.20 18.23
C LEU A 41 11.57 -6.68 19.41
N LYS A 42 10.25 -6.86 19.21
CA LYS A 42 9.33 -7.39 20.23
C LYS A 42 9.75 -8.80 20.67
N ALA A 43 10.15 -9.67 19.76
CA ALA A 43 10.63 -11.01 20.08
C ALA A 43 11.93 -10.99 20.90
N ILE A 44 12.89 -10.14 20.53
CA ILE A 44 14.16 -9.98 21.27
C ILE A 44 13.91 -9.45 22.69
N LEU A 45 13.04 -8.46 22.85
CA LEU A 45 12.68 -7.90 24.15
C LEU A 45 12.00 -8.92 25.07
N ILE A 46 11.11 -9.75 24.52
CA ILE A 46 10.47 -10.87 25.26
C ILE A 46 11.52 -11.88 25.74
N VAL A 47 12.47 -12.26 24.88
CA VAL A 47 13.55 -13.21 25.23
C VAL A 47 14.48 -12.64 26.31
N LEU A 48 14.71 -11.34 26.31
CA LEU A 48 15.52 -10.64 27.31
C LEU A 48 14.79 -10.40 28.64
N GLY A 49 13.51 -10.78 28.77
CA GLY A 49 12.72 -10.56 29.98
C GLY A 49 12.41 -9.09 30.27
N ILE A 50 12.60 -8.21 29.28
CA ILE A 50 12.32 -6.77 29.39
C ILE A 50 10.86 -6.55 28.98
N ASP A 51 10.05 -6.12 29.94
CA ASP A 51 8.62 -5.90 29.73
C ASP A 51 8.41 -4.71 28.78
N ALA A 52 8.19 -5.00 27.50
CA ALA A 52 8.07 -4.04 26.41
C ALA A 52 6.71 -3.33 26.39
N THR A 53 6.25 -2.88 27.56
CA THR A 53 5.00 -2.15 27.76
C THR A 53 4.93 -0.85 26.95
N TRP A 54 6.06 -0.22 26.67
CA TRP A 54 6.17 1.01 25.87
C TRP A 54 5.96 0.79 24.36
N ILE A 55 6.06 -0.45 23.86
CA ILE A 55 5.77 -0.80 22.46
C ILE A 55 4.28 -1.21 22.29
N ARG A 56 3.53 -1.38 23.39
CA ARG A 56 2.07 -1.59 23.32
C ARG A 56 1.38 -0.29 22.91
N THR A 57 1.20 -0.09 21.62
CA THR A 57 0.30 0.95 21.08
C THR A 57 -1.19 0.60 21.21
N SER A 58 -1.56 -0.48 21.91
CA SER A 58 -2.93 -0.71 22.34
C SER A 58 -3.00 -1.61 23.57
N SER A 59 -3.91 -1.26 24.47
CA SER A 59 -4.21 -1.98 25.71
C SER A 59 -4.81 -3.38 25.49
N PHE A 60 -5.12 -3.76 24.25
CA PHE A 60 -5.57 -5.10 23.88
C PHE A 60 -4.39 -6.00 23.47
N SER A 61 -3.73 -6.59 24.46
CA SER A 61 -2.73 -7.65 24.22
C SER A 61 -3.43 -9.00 24.23
N PHE A 62 -3.82 -9.48 23.04
CA PHE A 62 -4.35 -10.85 22.89
C PHE A 62 -3.24 -11.93 22.82
N GLY A 63 -1.97 -11.53 22.84
CA GLY A 63 -0.80 -12.41 22.71
C GLY A 63 -0.12 -12.28 21.34
N THR A 64 1.10 -12.82 21.22
CA THR A 64 1.95 -12.66 20.01
C THR A 64 1.34 -13.25 18.74
N PHE A 65 0.53 -14.31 18.89
CA PHE A 65 -0.13 -15.01 17.79
C PHE A 65 -1.29 -14.21 17.14
N PRO A 66 -2.28 -13.70 17.91
CA PRO A 66 -3.37 -12.91 17.34
C PRO A 66 -2.92 -11.57 16.75
N ASP A 67 -1.90 -10.91 17.33
CA ASP A 67 -1.30 -9.70 16.73
C ASP A 67 -0.71 -10.00 15.33
N LEU A 68 -0.08 -11.16 15.16
CA LEU A 68 0.48 -11.60 13.88
C LEU A 68 -0.62 -11.85 12.85
N ILE A 69 -1.74 -12.46 13.26
CA ILE A 69 -2.90 -12.71 12.40
C ILE A 69 -3.56 -11.40 11.97
N ILE A 70 -3.68 -10.42 12.87
CA ILE A 70 -4.22 -9.09 12.55
C ILE A 70 -3.30 -8.35 11.56
N ALA A 71 -1.98 -8.37 11.78
CA ALA A 71 -1.02 -7.76 10.87
C ALA A 71 -1.04 -8.42 9.48
N LEU A 72 -1.09 -9.75 9.43
CA LEU A 72 -1.16 -10.52 8.19
C LEU A 72 -2.46 -10.25 7.43
N SER A 73 -3.60 -10.22 8.14
CA SER A 73 -4.92 -9.94 7.54
C SER A 73 -5.03 -8.51 7.03
N LEU A 74 -4.55 -7.51 7.79
CA LEU A 74 -4.45 -6.13 7.29
C LEU A 74 -3.57 -6.06 6.06
N GLY A 75 -2.37 -6.66 6.10
CA GLY A 75 -1.45 -6.70 4.95
C GLY A 75 -2.08 -7.32 3.71
N LEU A 76 -2.85 -8.39 3.88
CA LEU A 76 -3.55 -9.07 2.80
C LEU A 76 -4.71 -8.23 2.23
N VAL A 77 -5.50 -7.56 3.07
CA VAL A 77 -6.54 -6.61 2.62
C VAL A 77 -5.93 -5.46 1.83
N LEU A 78 -4.84 -4.89 2.34
CA LEU A 78 -4.07 -3.84 1.68
C LEU A 78 -3.52 -4.32 0.33
N ALA A 79 -2.93 -5.52 0.26
CA ALA A 79 -2.43 -6.10 -0.99
C ALA A 79 -3.55 -6.29 -2.02
N ILE A 80 -4.73 -6.77 -1.60
CA ILE A 80 -5.90 -6.90 -2.46
C ILE A 80 -6.35 -5.53 -2.99
N LEU A 81 -6.41 -4.51 -2.12
CA LEU A 81 -6.76 -3.15 -2.52
C LEU A 81 -5.76 -2.57 -3.52
N GLY A 82 -4.45 -2.77 -3.30
CA GLY A 82 -3.39 -2.38 -4.24
C GLY A 82 -3.54 -3.07 -5.59
N PHE A 83 -3.85 -4.37 -5.59
CA PHE A 83 -4.11 -5.12 -6.83
C PHE A 83 -5.36 -4.63 -7.57
N LEU A 84 -6.44 -4.31 -6.85
CA LEU A 84 -7.64 -3.71 -7.44
C LEU A 84 -7.33 -2.35 -8.06
N LEU A 85 -6.60 -1.48 -7.36
CA LEU A 85 -6.16 -0.18 -7.88
C LEU A 85 -5.35 -0.36 -9.17
N TRP A 86 -4.40 -1.29 -9.17
CA TRP A 86 -3.58 -1.59 -10.35
C TRP A 86 -4.42 -2.03 -11.56
N LYS A 87 -5.43 -2.88 -11.31
CA LYS A 87 -6.37 -3.32 -12.36
C LYS A 87 -7.17 -2.13 -12.89
N LEU A 88 -7.58 -1.21 -12.03
CA LEU A 88 -8.28 0.02 -12.41
C LEU A 88 -7.38 0.91 -13.28
N THR A 89 -6.13 1.12 -12.88
CA THR A 89 -5.13 1.89 -13.63
C THR A 89 -4.91 1.32 -15.03
N LYS A 90 -4.76 -0.01 -15.16
CA LYS A 90 -4.67 -0.67 -16.47
C LYS A 90 -5.91 -0.47 -17.33
N LYS A 91 -7.11 -0.47 -16.72
CA LYS A 91 -8.36 -0.24 -17.44
C LYS A 91 -8.44 1.20 -17.96
N ILE A 92 -8.08 2.17 -17.12
CA ILE A 92 -8.02 3.60 -17.50
C ILE A 92 -7.02 3.81 -18.63
N TYR A 93 -5.83 3.18 -18.53
CA TYR A 93 -4.81 3.25 -19.58
C TYR A 93 -5.32 2.71 -20.92
N ARG A 94 -5.92 1.52 -20.93
CA ARG A 94 -6.50 0.94 -22.16
C ARG A 94 -7.63 1.80 -22.74
N TRP A 95 -8.46 2.37 -21.88
CA TRP A 95 -9.51 3.29 -22.32
C TRP A 95 -8.93 4.56 -22.94
N LEU A 96 -7.91 5.15 -22.32
CA LEU A 96 -7.19 6.30 -22.84
C LEU A 96 -6.52 5.99 -24.19
N ASP A 97 -5.88 4.82 -24.31
CA ASP A 97 -5.25 4.36 -25.56
C ASP A 97 -6.28 4.13 -26.69
N SER A 98 -7.49 3.66 -26.37
CA SER A 98 -8.58 3.53 -27.35
C SER A 98 -9.11 4.87 -27.87
N LEU A 99 -8.93 5.94 -27.11
CA LEU A 99 -9.30 7.30 -27.50
C LEU A 99 -8.18 8.01 -28.27
N ASN A 100 -7.02 7.38 -28.42
CA ASN A 100 -5.88 7.97 -29.09
C ASN A 100 -6.19 8.14 -30.58
N PRO A 101 -6.21 9.36 -31.12
CA PRO A 101 -6.54 9.62 -32.52
C PRO A 101 -5.44 9.19 -33.52
N SER A 102 -4.42 8.44 -33.08
CA SER A 102 -3.43 7.80 -33.94
C SER A 102 -3.62 6.28 -34.10
N ASN A 103 -4.57 5.67 -33.38
CA ASN A 103 -5.08 4.32 -33.64
C ASN A 103 -6.29 4.40 -34.58
#